data_AF-A0A0G4I9V9-F1
#
_entry.id   AF-A0A0G4I9V9-F1
#
_cell.length_a   1.000
_cell.length_b   1.000
_cell.length_c   1.000
_cell.angle_alpha   90.00
_cell.angle_beta   90.00
_cell.angle_gamma   90.00
#
_symmetry.space_group_name_H-M   'P 1'
#
loop_
_entity.id
_entity.type
_entity.pdbx_description
1 polymer ?
#
loop_
_entity_poly.entity_id
_entity_poly.type
_entity_poly.pdbx_seq_one_letter_code
_entity_poly.pdbx_strand_id
1 'polypeptide(L)'
;MKGNDHFIVNESNFSLEKGEESLTEYRFNTKKARHLFCKICGVQSFYRPRSNPDGVGINPRCLDKGTVRSETVMKVDGQNWEKFMEEKGNSIRDQSKAEG
;
A
#
# COMPACT_ATOMS: atom_id res chain seq x y z
N MET A 1 12.73 -10.79 -6.05
CA MET A 1 11.31 -10.92 -5.63
C MET A 1 10.83 -9.56 -5.13
N LYS A 2 9.61 -9.11 -5.48
CA LYS A 2 9.06 -7.83 -4.99
C LYS A 2 8.80 -7.93 -3.48
N GLY A 3 9.40 -7.04 -2.68
CA GLY A 3 9.08 -6.93 -1.25
C GLY A 3 7.68 -6.33 -1.04
N ASN A 4 7.04 -6.64 0.08
CA ASN A 4 5.69 -6.15 0.41
C ASN A 4 5.68 -5.18 1.61
N ASP A 5 6.75 -4.43 1.78
CA ASP A 5 6.85 -3.42 2.84
C ASP A 5 6.14 -2.16 2.35
N HIS A 6 5.15 -1.71 3.12
CA HIS A 6 4.39 -0.53 2.83
C HIS A 6 3.78 0.03 4.11
N PHE A 7 3.48 1.33 4.09
CA PHE A 7 2.60 1.97 5.07
C PHE A 7 1.38 2.51 4.33
N ILE A 8 0.28 2.70 5.04
CA ILE A 8 -0.97 3.17 4.46
C ILE A 8 -1.18 4.63 4.85
N VAL A 9 -1.60 5.44 3.88
CA VAL A 9 -2.10 6.80 4.09
C VAL A 9 -3.55 6.88 3.63
N ASN A 10 -4.34 7.79 4.21
CA ASN A 10 -5.67 8.08 3.67
C ASN A 10 -5.55 8.62 2.23
N GLU A 11 -6.54 8.31 1.39
CA GLU A 11 -6.63 8.82 0.02
C GLU A 11 -6.50 10.35 -0.07
N SER A 12 -7.07 11.09 0.88
CA SER A 12 -7.00 12.57 0.89
C SER A 12 -5.58 13.11 1.06
N ASN A 13 -4.65 12.30 1.59
CA ASN A 13 -3.26 12.67 1.83
C ASN A 13 -2.34 12.21 0.68
N PHE A 14 -2.89 11.76 -0.44
CA PHE A 14 -2.15 11.29 -1.60
C PHE A 14 -2.58 12.00 -2.88
N SER A 15 -1.61 12.55 -3.60
CA SER A 15 -1.79 13.05 -4.96
C SER A 15 -0.75 12.41 -5.90
N LEU A 16 -1.21 11.99 -7.09
CA LEU A 16 -0.31 11.52 -8.15
C LEU A 16 0.06 12.70 -9.04
N GLU A 17 1.23 13.27 -8.82
CA GLU A 17 1.68 14.46 -9.55
C GLU A 17 2.08 14.17 -11.01
N LYS A 18 2.60 12.97 -11.31
CA LYS A 18 3.10 12.60 -12.64
C LYS A 18 3.23 11.09 -12.84
N GLY A 19 3.34 10.68 -14.11
CA GLY A 19 3.69 9.32 -14.51
C GLY A 19 2.51 8.35 -14.58
N GLU A 20 1.27 8.84 -14.51
CA GLU A 20 0.06 8.04 -14.62
C GLU A 20 0.00 7.25 -15.93
N GLU A 21 0.42 7.86 -17.03
CA GLU A 21 0.48 7.25 -18.36
C GLU A 21 1.48 6.08 -18.46
N SER A 22 2.41 6.02 -17.52
CA SER A 22 3.44 5.00 -17.41
C SER A 22 3.05 3.89 -16.43
N LEU A 23 1.91 3.99 -15.74
CA LEU A 23 1.43 2.94 -14.82
C LEU A 23 0.75 1.81 -15.59
N THR A 24 0.96 0.58 -15.12
CA THR A 24 0.23 -0.62 -15.50
C THR A 24 -0.41 -1.21 -14.26
N GLU A 25 -1.69 -1.53 -14.38
CA GLU A 25 -2.47 -2.11 -13.30
C GLU A 25 -2.51 -3.64 -13.40
N TYR A 26 -2.23 -4.29 -12.28
CA TYR A 26 -2.38 -5.72 -12.09
C TYR A 26 -3.36 -5.99 -10.95
N ARG A 27 -4.29 -6.93 -11.19
CA ARG A 27 -5.28 -7.38 -10.21
C ARG A 27 -5.30 -8.90 -10.19
N PHE A 28 -5.34 -9.49 -8.99
CA PHE A 28 -5.43 -10.93 -8.80
C PHE A 28 -6.42 -11.29 -7.69
N ASN A 29 -6.68 -12.59 -7.51
CA ASN A 29 -7.63 -13.11 -6.52
C ASN A 29 -9.00 -12.42 -6.64
N THR A 30 -9.44 -11.69 -5.61
CA THR A 30 -10.74 -10.98 -5.59
C THR A 30 -10.81 -9.77 -6.52
N LYS A 31 -9.70 -9.39 -7.17
CA LYS A 31 -9.57 -8.21 -8.04
C LYS A 31 -9.91 -6.86 -7.37
N LYS A 32 -9.92 -6.82 -6.03
CA LYS A 32 -10.16 -5.61 -5.24
C LYS A 32 -8.89 -4.77 -5.07
N ALA A 33 -7.77 -5.42 -4.78
CA ALA A 33 -6.48 -4.73 -4.70
C ALA A 33 -6.03 -4.32 -6.11
N ARG A 34 -5.60 -3.07 -6.26
CA ARG A 34 -5.06 -2.52 -7.51
C ARG A 34 -3.56 -2.33 -7.34
N HIS A 35 -2.78 -3.21 -7.96
CA HIS A 35 -1.33 -3.13 -7.94
C HIS A 35 -0.85 -2.31 -9.14
N LEU A 36 -0.28 -1.14 -8.88
CA LEU A 36 0.19 -0.21 -9.91
C LEU A 36 1.72 -0.31 -10.01
N PHE A 37 2.24 -0.54 -11.22
CA PHE A 37 3.68 -0.64 -11.49
C PHE A 37 4.04 0.25 -12.67
N CYS A 38 5.23 0.87 -12.64
CA CYS A 38 5.74 1.56 -13.82
C CYS A 38 6.09 0.53 -14.91
N LYS A 39 5.51 0.68 -16.10
CA LYS A 39 5.77 -0.20 -17.27
C LYS A 39 7.19 -0.08 -17.82
N ILE A 40 7.92 0.97 -17.44
CA ILE A 40 9.27 1.26 -17.92
C ILE A 40 10.32 0.62 -17.00
N CYS A 41 10.23 0.84 -15.68
CA CYS A 41 11.23 0.36 -14.72
C CYS A 41 10.76 -0.77 -13.80
N GLY A 42 9.47 -1.13 -13.83
CA GLY A 42 8.89 -2.20 -13.01
C GLY A 42 8.65 -1.84 -11.53
N VAL A 43 8.95 -0.61 -11.11
CA VAL A 43 8.80 -0.18 -9.71
C VAL A 43 7.32 0.04 -9.37
N GLN A 44 6.91 -0.45 -8.19
CA GLN A 44 5.65 -0.12 -7.53
C GLN A 44 5.92 0.83 -6.37
N SER A 45 5.74 2.12 -6.63
CA SER A 45 5.86 3.18 -5.61
C SER A 45 4.64 3.23 -4.70
N PHE A 46 3.46 2.87 -5.21
CA PHE A 46 2.22 2.80 -4.45
C PHE A 46 1.24 1.77 -5.01
N TYR A 47 0.21 1.42 -4.23
CA TYR A 47 -0.90 0.57 -4.66
C TYR A 47 -2.18 0.86 -3.87
N ARG A 48 -3.33 0.37 -4.35
CA ARG A 48 -4.61 0.44 -3.61
C ARG A 48 -4.89 -0.92 -2.96
N PRO A 49 -4.74 -1.09 -1.64
CA PRO A 49 -4.95 -2.36 -0.96
C PRO A 49 -6.43 -2.74 -0.86
N ARG A 50 -6.73 -4.05 -0.78
CA ARG A 50 -8.10 -4.52 -0.54
C ARG A 50 -8.59 -4.28 0.89
N SER A 51 -7.67 -4.19 1.85
CA SER A 51 -7.98 -4.01 3.27
C SER A 51 -8.39 -2.58 3.62
N ASN A 52 -7.89 -1.61 2.86
CA ASN A 52 -8.09 -0.18 3.06
C ASN A 52 -8.50 0.46 1.71
N PRO A 53 -9.76 0.30 1.29
CA PRO A 53 -10.24 0.84 0.02
C PRO A 53 -10.19 2.38 -0.08
N ASP A 54 -10.13 3.03 1.08
CA ASP A 54 -10.00 4.48 1.31
C ASP A 54 -8.54 4.92 1.53
N GLY A 55 -7.58 4.03 1.31
CA GLY A 55 -6.17 4.29 1.56
C GLY A 55 -5.25 3.89 0.41
N VAL A 56 -4.01 4.34 0.54
CA VAL A 56 -2.92 4.15 -0.43
C VAL A 56 -1.75 3.49 0.28
N GLY A 57 -1.32 2.32 -0.19
CA GLY A 57 -0.13 1.67 0.33
C GLY A 57 1.11 2.24 -0.36
N ILE A 58 1.96 2.95 0.38
CA ILE A 58 3.20 3.59 -0.12
C ILE A 58 4.41 2.71 0.19
N ASN A 59 5.26 2.51 -0.82
CA ASN A 59 6.52 1.80 -0.64
C ASN A 59 7.57 2.75 -0.02
N PRO A 60 8.03 2.53 1.23
CA PRO A 60 8.93 3.44 1.92
C PRO A 60 10.28 3.59 1.22
N ARG A 61 10.70 2.61 0.41
CA ARG A 61 11.95 2.69 -0.38
C ARG A 61 11.86 3.67 -1.55
N CYS A 62 10.66 4.14 -1.89
CA CYS A 62 10.43 5.12 -2.96
C CYS A 62 10.30 6.55 -2.41
N LEU A 63 10.49 6.75 -1.10
CA LEU A 63 10.51 8.08 -0.50
C LEU A 63 11.89 8.71 -0.63
N ASP A 64 11.91 10.04 -0.69
CA ASP A 64 13.16 10.79 -0.72
C ASP A 64 13.97 10.57 0.56
N LYS A 65 15.29 10.51 0.39
CA LYS A 65 16.22 10.31 1.52
C LYS A 65 16.00 11.39 2.58
N GLY A 66 15.89 10.97 3.85
CA GLY A 66 15.65 11.87 4.98
C GLY A 66 14.17 12.11 5.30
N THR A 67 13.23 11.63 4.48
CA THR A 67 11.79 11.72 4.75
C THR A 67 11.39 10.86 5.95
N VAL A 68 11.84 9.60 5.97
CA VAL A 68 11.56 8.65 7.05
C VAL A 68 12.59 8.83 8.16
N ARG A 69 12.12 9.11 9.38
CA ARG A 69 12.97 9.28 10.57
C ARG A 69 13.05 8.02 11.44
N SER A 70 12.01 7.22 11.41
CA SER A 70 11.89 5.98 12.17
C SER A 70 10.82 5.09 11.53
N GLU A 71 10.91 3.78 11.73
CA GLU A 71 9.93 2.81 11.26
C GLU A 71 9.57 1.81 12.35
N THR A 72 8.29 1.43 12.39
CA THR A 72 7.80 0.33 13.22
C THR A 72 7.23 -0.72 12.30
N VAL A 73 7.76 -1.94 12.37
CA VAL A 73 7.37 -3.03 11.46
C VAL A 73 6.39 -3.96 12.16
N MET A 74 5.19 -4.09 11.59
CA MET A 74 4.23 -5.13 11.95
C MET A 74 4.33 -6.28 10.94
N LYS A 75 4.47 -7.51 11.45
CA LYS A 75 4.41 -8.71 10.60
C LYS A 75 2.95 -9.11 10.38
N VAL A 76 2.63 -9.44 9.13
CA VAL A 76 1.31 -9.90 8.71
C VAL A 76 1.42 -11.33 8.19
N ASP A 77 0.51 -12.19 8.63
CA ASP A 77 0.37 -13.53 8.06
C ASP A 77 -0.42 -13.44 6.75
N GLY A 78 0.30 -13.42 5.63
CA GLY A 78 -0.30 -13.44 4.30
C GLY A 78 -0.80 -14.82 3.85
N GLN A 79 -0.37 -15.90 4.52
CA GLN A 79 -0.80 -17.26 4.19
C GLN A 79 -2.19 -17.55 4.77
N ASN A 80 -2.45 -17.11 6.00
CA ASN A 80 -3.74 -17.23 6.68
C ASN A 80 -4.44 -15.86 6.80
N TRP A 81 -4.54 -15.15 5.67
CA TRP A 81 -4.99 -13.75 5.63
C TRP A 81 -6.35 -13.52 6.29
N GLU A 82 -7.34 -14.38 6.00
CA GLU A 82 -8.71 -14.23 6.49
C GLU A 82 -8.75 -14.28 8.02
N LYS A 83 -8.06 -15.27 8.62
CA LYS A 83 -7.92 -15.40 10.08
C LYS A 83 -7.17 -14.20 10.68
N PHE A 84 -6.07 -13.77 10.05
CA PHE A 84 -5.33 -12.59 10.51
C PHE A 84 -6.22 -11.33 10.53
N MET A 85 -7.05 -11.14 9.51
CA MET A 85 -7.94 -9.98 9.42
C MET A 85 -9.12 -10.03 10.40
N GLU A 86 -9.55 -11.21 10.82
CA GLU A 86 -10.51 -11.37 11.93
C GLU A 86 -9.89 -10.98 13.27
N GLU A 87 -8.66 -11.42 13.56
CA GLU A 87 -8.01 -11.21 14.85
C GLU A 87 -7.38 -9.81 15.00
N LYS A 88 -6.80 -9.27 13.92
CA LYS A 88 -5.96 -8.05 13.93
C LYS A 88 -6.38 -7.00 12.90
N GLY A 89 -7.42 -7.26 12.10
CA GLY A 89 -7.75 -6.40 10.95
C GLY A 89 -8.17 -4.99 11.31
N ASN A 90 -8.64 -4.71 12.53
CA ASN A 90 -8.93 -3.34 12.98
C ASN A 90 -7.66 -2.48 12.95
N SER A 91 -6.54 -2.98 13.47
CA SER A 91 -5.26 -2.27 13.45
C SER A 91 -4.72 -1.96 12.06
N ILE A 92 -5.10 -2.75 11.05
CA ILE A 92 -4.76 -2.50 9.64
C ILE A 92 -5.71 -1.47 9.03
N ARG A 93 -7.02 -1.62 9.26
CA ARG A 93 -8.05 -0.68 8.75
C ARG A 93 -7.88 0.72 9.30
N ASP A 94 -7.44 0.83 10.55
CA ASP A 94 -7.24 2.12 11.20
C ASP A 94 -6.11 2.96 10.56
N GLN A 95 -5.19 2.35 9.81
CA GLN A 95 -4.07 3.05 9.18
C GLN A 95 -4.49 3.98 8.02
N SER A 96 -5.67 3.77 7.43
CA SER A 96 -6.19 4.67 6.39
C SER A 96 -7.18 5.69 6.92
N LYS A 97 -7.52 5.70 8.22
CA LYS A 97 -8.46 6.67 8.76
C LYS A 97 -7.86 8.08 8.66
N ALA A 98 -8.67 9.03 8.19
CA ALA A 98 -8.30 10.43 8.25
C ALA A 98 -8.17 10.85 9.72
N GLU A 99 -7.07 11.51 10.07
CA GLU A 99 -6.99 12.26 11.32
C GLU A 99 -7.94 13.46 11.19
N GLY A 100 -8.90 13.55 12.11
CA GLY A 100 -9.89 14.63 12.16
C GLY A 100 -9.36 15.89 12.81
#